data_AF-A0A5C8DHU3-F1
#
_entry.id   AF-A0A5C8DHU3-F1
#
_cell.length_a   1.000
_cell.length_b   1.000
_cell.length_c   1.000
_cell.angle_alpha   90.00
_cell.angle_beta   90.00
_cell.angle_gamma   90.00
#
_symmetry.space_group_name_H-M   'P 1'
#
loop_
_entity.id
_entity.type
_entity.pdbx_description
1 polymer ?
#
loop_
_entity_poly.entity_id
_entity_poly.type
_entity_poly.pdbx_seq_one_letter_code
_entity_poly.pdbx_strand_id
1 'polypeptide(L)'
;MKHNFEQRKQNRIDHANEQAAKNEQKAAALYNHAREMASAIPFGQPILVGHHSEQRDRNYRNKIHNTFGKSFEAQDKAAYYENKAETIENNNAIFSDDPQAIEKLQAKLTSLQDAQAFMKAANKCIKKQDKTAFLQLPFATEKLWEQLNTPDYVNRTGFAGYSLQNNNANIARVKKRLAFLEKQAEKITRDIQINGVRLVENTEANRVQLFFPGIPAEETRKKLKQNGFRWCKSEGAWQRHLTPWAVRIAHDLLQIV
;
A
#
# COMPACT_ATOMS: atom_id res chain seq x y z
N MET A 1 -6.90 4.67 -22.96
CA MET A 1 -7.25 4.50 -21.53
C MET A 1 -6.11 3.78 -20.84
N LYS A 2 -5.33 4.48 -19.99
CA LYS A 2 -4.21 3.90 -19.22
C LYS A 2 -4.69 3.45 -17.85
N HIS A 3 -5.74 2.62 -17.83
CA HIS A 3 -6.35 2.13 -16.58
C HIS A 3 -5.73 0.81 -16.12
N ASN A 4 -4.45 0.57 -16.43
CA ASN A 4 -3.81 -0.66 -16.01
C ASN A 4 -3.34 -0.53 -14.54
N PHE A 5 -4.12 -1.14 -13.63
CA PHE A 5 -3.82 -1.23 -12.21
C PHE A 5 -2.41 -1.79 -11.95
N GLU A 6 -2.03 -2.85 -12.66
CA GLU A 6 -0.72 -3.49 -12.53
C GLU A 6 0.39 -2.57 -13.02
N GLN A 7 0.21 -1.89 -14.16
CA GLN A 7 1.21 -0.93 -14.64
C GLN A 7 1.43 0.21 -13.64
N ARG A 8 0.38 0.71 -12.97
CA ARG A 8 0.52 1.74 -11.94
C ARG A 8 1.24 1.22 -10.70
N LYS A 9 1.02 -0.04 -10.32
CA LYS A 9 1.75 -0.70 -9.24
C LYS A 9 3.23 -0.81 -9.61
N GLN A 10 3.52 -1.33 -10.80
CA GLN A 10 4.88 -1.52 -11.30
C GLN A 10 5.65 -0.19 -11.40
N ASN A 11 5.07 0.84 -12.00
CA ASN A 11 5.72 2.15 -12.10
C ASN A 11 6.11 2.74 -10.73
N ARG A 12 5.33 2.46 -9.67
CA ARG A 12 5.66 2.91 -8.31
C ARG A 12 6.81 2.13 -7.70
N ILE A 13 6.88 0.83 -7.98
CA ILE A 13 7.98 -0.06 -7.58
C ILE A 13 9.26 0.38 -8.30
N ASP A 14 9.20 0.49 -9.63
CA ASP A 14 10.34 0.90 -10.46
C ASP A 14 10.88 2.25 -10.02
N HIS A 15 10.00 3.23 -9.78
CA HIS A 15 10.41 4.53 -9.27
C HIS A 15 11.06 4.45 -7.89
N ALA A 16 10.54 3.62 -6.99
CA ALA A 16 11.15 3.43 -5.67
C ALA A 16 12.54 2.79 -5.79
N ASN A 17 12.69 1.74 -6.61
CA ASN A 17 13.97 1.08 -6.89
C ASN A 17 14.98 2.05 -7.53
N GLU A 18 14.54 2.87 -8.49
CA GLU A 18 15.38 3.90 -9.10
C GLU A 18 15.85 4.92 -8.06
N GLN A 19 14.97 5.38 -7.16
CA GLN A 19 15.36 6.29 -6.08
C GLN A 19 16.30 5.63 -5.07
N ALA A 20 16.10 4.36 -4.75
CA ALA A 20 17.00 3.60 -3.88
C ALA A 20 18.41 3.58 -4.47
N ALA A 21 18.57 3.05 -5.70
CA ALA A 21 19.85 2.94 -6.39
C ALA A 21 20.54 4.31 -6.55
N LYS A 22 19.78 5.35 -6.90
CA LYS A 22 20.32 6.72 -7.02
C LYS A 22 20.87 7.24 -5.70
N ASN A 23 20.18 7.01 -4.59
CA ASN A 23 20.63 7.47 -3.28
C ASN A 23 21.79 6.62 -2.75
N GLU A 24 21.83 5.33 -3.07
CA GLU A 24 22.95 4.45 -2.74
C GLU A 24 24.25 4.88 -3.45
N GLN A 25 24.19 5.13 -4.76
CA GLN A 25 25.32 5.68 -5.52
C GLN A 25 25.79 7.01 -4.95
N LYS A 26 24.85 7.89 -4.57
CA LYS A 26 25.15 9.18 -3.93
C LYS A 26 25.81 9.00 -2.56
N ALA A 27 25.33 8.06 -1.75
CA ALA A 27 25.90 7.75 -0.44
C ALA A 27 27.34 7.27 -0.59
N ALA A 28 27.59 6.32 -1.50
CA ALA A 28 28.93 5.82 -1.78
C ALA A 28 29.88 6.91 -2.27
N ALA A 29 29.44 7.77 -3.20
CA ALA A 29 30.24 8.87 -3.71
C ALA A 29 30.62 9.89 -2.61
N LEU A 30 29.64 10.28 -1.76
CA LEU A 30 29.88 11.19 -0.65
C LEU A 30 30.78 10.58 0.42
N TYR A 31 30.61 9.29 0.71
CA TYR A 31 31.43 8.57 1.68
C TYR A 31 32.88 8.50 1.20
N ASN A 32 33.11 8.12 -0.06
CA ASN A 32 34.44 8.08 -0.65
C ASN A 32 35.09 9.47 -0.65
N HIS A 33 34.33 10.52 -1.01
CA HIS A 33 34.84 11.89 -0.95
C HIS A 33 35.22 12.33 0.48
N ALA A 34 34.37 12.04 1.47
CA ALA A 34 34.68 12.36 2.87
C ALA A 34 35.91 11.59 3.37
N ARG A 35 36.07 10.34 2.94
CA ARG A 35 37.23 9.50 3.24
C ARG A 35 38.52 10.05 2.60
N GLU A 36 38.46 10.52 1.36
CA GLU A 36 39.58 11.21 0.69
C GLU A 36 39.95 12.53 1.38
N MET A 37 38.97 13.30 1.82
CA MET A 37 39.25 14.49 2.63
C MET A 37 39.90 14.14 3.97
N ALA A 38 39.42 13.07 4.62
CA ALA A 38 39.96 12.62 5.89
C ALA A 38 41.41 12.10 5.78
N SER A 39 41.79 11.49 4.65
CA SER A 39 43.15 10.96 4.45
C SER A 39 44.22 12.05 4.35
N ALA A 40 43.82 13.30 4.07
CA ALA A 40 44.73 14.45 4.11
C ALA A 40 45.18 14.82 5.54
N ILE A 41 44.50 14.32 6.57
CA ILE A 41 44.88 14.52 7.97
C ILE A 41 45.65 13.27 8.45
N PRO A 42 46.95 13.38 8.78
CA PRO A 42 47.71 12.32 9.43
C PRO A 42 46.98 11.73 10.63
N PHE A 43 46.99 10.40 10.73
CA PHE A 43 46.35 9.69 11.81
C PHE A 43 46.92 10.11 13.18
N GLY A 44 46.04 10.46 14.11
CA GLY A 44 46.41 10.89 15.46
C GLY A 44 46.86 12.36 15.57
N GLN A 45 46.86 13.15 14.50
CA GLN A 45 47.22 14.57 14.58
C GLN A 45 46.20 15.37 15.41
N PRO A 46 46.60 15.97 16.56
CA PRO A 46 45.71 16.78 17.38
C PRO A 46 45.46 18.16 16.73
N ILE A 47 44.37 18.80 17.13
CA ILE A 47 44.13 20.21 16.80
C ILE A 47 45.11 21.06 17.62
N LEU A 48 45.88 21.92 16.95
CA LEU A 48 46.79 22.87 17.61
C LEU A 48 46.00 24.06 18.17
N VAL A 49 45.55 23.95 19.42
CA VAL A 49 44.77 24.99 20.10
C VAL A 49 45.64 26.24 20.34
N GLY A 50 45.13 27.42 19.97
CA GLY A 50 45.82 28.70 20.07
C GLY A 50 46.76 29.02 18.89
N HIS A 51 46.94 28.11 17.93
CA HIS A 51 47.76 28.36 16.74
C HIS A 51 46.96 29.07 15.64
N HIS A 52 47.61 29.87 14.79
CA HIS A 52 46.94 30.63 13.73
C HIS A 52 46.19 29.75 12.72
N SER A 53 46.51 28.45 12.64
CA SER A 53 45.85 27.47 11.76
C SER A 53 44.65 26.76 12.40
N GLU A 54 44.41 26.95 13.71
CA GLU A 54 43.39 26.22 14.48
C GLU A 54 42.01 26.31 13.81
N GLN A 55 41.57 27.53 13.50
CA GLN A 55 40.24 27.75 12.94
C GLN A 55 40.05 27.06 11.59
N ARG A 56 41.10 27.06 10.75
CA ARG A 56 41.09 26.41 9.44
C ARG A 56 40.95 24.91 9.57
N ASP A 57 41.70 24.33 10.51
CA ASP A 57 41.76 22.91 10.78
C ASP A 57 40.43 22.38 11.37
N ARG A 58 39.84 23.13 12.30
CA ARG A 58 38.48 22.87 12.81
C ARG A 58 37.43 22.90 11.71
N ASN A 59 37.44 23.94 10.87
CA ASN A 59 36.50 24.07 9.76
C ASN A 59 36.65 22.92 8.75
N TYR A 60 37.87 22.47 8.48
CA TYR A 60 38.12 21.36 7.57
C TYR A 60 37.58 20.03 8.13
N ARG A 61 37.87 19.72 9.41
CA ARG A 61 37.29 18.54 10.09
C ARG A 61 35.76 18.59 10.16
N ASN A 62 35.18 19.74 10.43
CA ASN A 62 33.73 19.93 10.40
C ASN A 62 33.15 19.67 9.00
N LYS A 63 33.85 20.10 7.93
CA LYS A 63 33.44 19.80 6.56
C LYS A 63 33.46 18.30 6.27
N ILE A 64 34.49 17.57 6.71
CA ILE A 64 34.55 16.09 6.61
C ILE A 64 33.35 15.46 7.32
N HIS A 65 33.12 15.84 8.57
CA HIS A 65 32.01 15.32 9.37
C HIS A 65 30.65 15.56 8.69
N ASN A 66 30.42 16.78 8.19
CA ASN A 66 29.18 17.11 7.48
C ASN A 66 29.03 16.33 6.16
N THR A 67 30.13 16.04 5.46
CA THR A 67 30.08 15.21 4.23
C THR A 67 29.74 13.76 4.56
N PHE A 68 30.29 13.18 5.63
CA PHE A 68 29.87 11.87 6.13
C PHE A 68 28.40 11.87 6.57
N GLY A 69 27.96 12.91 7.29
CA GLY A 69 26.54 13.07 7.65
C GLY A 69 25.63 13.00 6.43
N LYS A 70 25.97 13.72 5.36
CA LYS A 70 25.23 13.67 4.08
C LYS A 70 25.28 12.29 3.40
N SER A 71 26.37 11.52 3.54
CA SER A 71 26.42 10.16 3.00
C SER A 71 25.46 9.23 3.75
N PHE A 72 25.41 9.33 5.08
CA PHE A 72 24.50 8.52 5.89
C PHE A 72 23.04 8.92 5.66
N GLU A 73 22.72 10.21 5.55
CA GLU A 73 21.38 10.66 5.16
C GLU A 73 20.94 10.13 3.79
N ALA A 74 21.87 10.01 2.83
CA ALA A 74 21.58 9.42 1.53
C ALA A 74 21.38 7.90 1.63
N GLN A 75 22.17 7.22 2.47
CA GLN A 75 22.01 5.80 2.76
C GLN A 75 20.65 5.49 3.39
N ASP A 76 20.24 6.27 4.40
CA ASP A 76 18.92 6.13 5.04
C ASP A 76 17.79 6.33 4.04
N LYS A 77 17.94 7.27 3.10
CA LYS A 77 16.99 7.47 2.01
C LYS A 77 16.95 6.28 1.06
N ALA A 78 18.10 5.69 0.72
CA ALA A 78 18.15 4.49 -0.11
C ALA A 78 17.36 3.35 0.54
N ALA A 79 17.68 3.03 1.80
CA ALA A 79 16.99 2.02 2.59
C ALA A 79 15.48 2.30 2.71
N TYR A 80 15.07 3.56 2.91
CA TYR A 80 13.65 3.92 2.92
C TYR A 80 12.93 3.55 1.61
N TYR A 81 13.54 3.81 0.46
CA TYR A 81 12.94 3.52 -0.84
C TYR A 81 12.94 2.01 -1.15
N GLU A 82 13.95 1.26 -0.72
CA GLU A 82 13.96 -0.21 -0.81
C GLU A 82 12.81 -0.81 0.00
N ASN A 83 12.69 -0.45 1.27
CA ASN A 83 11.60 -0.88 2.14
C ASN A 83 10.23 -0.50 1.53
N LYS A 84 10.14 0.65 0.87
CA LYS A 84 8.92 1.10 0.19
C LYS A 84 8.58 0.24 -1.02
N ALA A 85 9.56 -0.15 -1.83
CA ALA A 85 9.36 -1.07 -2.95
C ALA A 85 8.86 -2.42 -2.44
N GLU A 86 9.55 -3.00 -1.46
CA GLU A 86 9.19 -4.27 -0.83
C GLU A 86 7.78 -4.22 -0.23
N THR A 87 7.43 -3.14 0.47
CA THR A 87 6.08 -2.94 1.03
C THR A 87 5.02 -2.92 -0.06
N ILE A 88 5.29 -2.33 -1.22
CA ILE A 88 4.33 -2.29 -2.34
C ILE A 88 4.21 -3.68 -3.00
N GLU A 89 5.31 -4.40 -3.16
CA GLU A 89 5.36 -5.75 -3.72
C GLU A 89 4.56 -6.74 -2.85
N ASN A 90 4.87 -6.78 -1.56
CA ASN A 90 4.28 -7.69 -0.57
C ASN A 90 2.84 -7.31 -0.16
N ASN A 91 2.32 -6.17 -0.64
CA ASN A 91 0.96 -5.77 -0.34
C ASN A 91 -0.05 -6.66 -1.06
N ASN A 92 -0.62 -7.60 -0.31
CA ASN A 92 -1.66 -8.53 -0.75
C ASN A 92 -3.08 -8.00 -0.53
N ALA A 93 -3.25 -6.70 -0.28
CA ALA A 93 -4.57 -6.10 -0.17
C ALA A 93 -5.30 -6.16 -1.52
N ILE A 94 -6.52 -6.70 -1.52
CA ILE A 94 -7.38 -6.67 -2.69
C ILE A 94 -8.00 -5.28 -2.78
N PHE A 95 -7.68 -4.52 -3.83
CA PHE A 95 -8.22 -3.18 -4.09
C PHE A 95 -9.52 -3.26 -4.91
N SER A 96 -10.39 -2.24 -4.84
CA SER A 96 -11.61 -2.19 -5.67
C SER A 96 -11.32 -1.89 -7.14
N ASP A 97 -10.20 -1.22 -7.42
CA ASP A 97 -9.80 -0.78 -8.76
C ASP A 97 -8.98 -1.85 -9.51
N ASP A 98 -8.77 -3.01 -8.88
CA ASP A 98 -8.14 -4.17 -9.49
C ASP A 98 -9.17 -4.87 -10.37
N PRO A 99 -8.94 -5.06 -11.68
CA PRO A 99 -9.84 -5.78 -12.57
C PRO A 99 -10.18 -7.20 -12.08
N GLN A 100 -9.25 -7.84 -11.37
CA GLN A 100 -9.41 -9.18 -10.80
C GLN A 100 -9.92 -9.17 -9.35
N ALA A 101 -10.40 -8.03 -8.85
CA ALA A 101 -10.83 -7.90 -7.45
C ALA A 101 -11.95 -8.88 -7.07
N ILE A 102 -12.91 -9.11 -7.96
CA ILE A 102 -14.05 -10.02 -7.74
C ILE A 102 -13.54 -11.46 -7.62
N GLU A 103 -12.72 -11.90 -8.58
CA GLU A 103 -12.12 -13.25 -8.59
C GLU A 103 -11.27 -13.50 -7.33
N LYS A 104 -10.39 -12.56 -6.96
CA LYS A 104 -9.58 -12.64 -5.74
C LYS A 104 -10.43 -12.70 -4.47
N LEU A 105 -11.55 -11.98 -4.42
CA LEU A 105 -12.49 -12.04 -3.29
C LEU A 105 -13.28 -13.35 -3.25
N GLN A 106 -13.64 -13.92 -4.40
CA GLN A 106 -14.27 -15.23 -4.49
C GLN A 106 -13.32 -16.32 -3.96
N ALA A 107 -12.07 -16.35 -4.42
CA ALA A 107 -11.07 -17.28 -3.91
C ALA A 107 -10.85 -17.14 -2.39
N LYS A 108 -10.77 -15.89 -1.90
CA LYS A 108 -10.69 -15.61 -0.46
C LYS A 108 -11.92 -16.10 0.30
N LEU A 109 -13.11 -15.93 -0.27
CA LEU A 109 -14.36 -16.39 0.34
C LEU A 109 -14.37 -17.91 0.48
N THR A 110 -14.02 -18.63 -0.58
CA THR A 110 -13.91 -20.10 -0.59
C THR A 110 -12.93 -20.57 0.49
N SER A 111 -11.72 -20.01 0.53
CA SER A 111 -10.72 -20.36 1.55
C SER A 111 -11.23 -20.14 2.98
N LEU A 112 -11.93 -19.03 3.25
CA LEU A 112 -12.53 -18.78 4.58
C LEU A 112 -13.65 -19.78 4.90
N GLN A 113 -14.45 -20.17 3.91
CA GLN A 113 -15.52 -21.17 4.07
C GLN A 113 -14.96 -22.57 4.34
N ASP A 114 -13.90 -22.96 3.62
CA ASP A 114 -13.21 -24.24 3.81
C ASP A 114 -12.57 -24.29 5.20
N ALA A 115 -11.90 -23.22 5.62
CA ALA A 115 -11.36 -23.11 6.97
C ALA A 115 -12.47 -23.21 8.04
N GLN A 116 -13.64 -22.60 7.80
CA GLN A 116 -14.78 -22.69 8.70
C GLN A 116 -15.33 -24.12 8.82
N ALA A 117 -15.50 -24.80 7.68
CA ALA A 117 -15.97 -26.18 7.63
C ALA A 117 -14.98 -27.10 8.33
N PHE A 118 -13.68 -26.93 8.05
CA PHE A 118 -12.61 -27.67 8.69
C PHE A 118 -12.61 -27.49 10.21
N MET A 119 -12.61 -26.24 10.72
CA MET A 119 -12.62 -25.98 12.16
C MET A 119 -13.82 -26.62 12.87
N LYS A 120 -15.01 -26.58 12.25
CA LYS A 120 -16.21 -27.22 12.79
C LYS A 120 -16.09 -28.75 12.81
N ALA A 121 -15.62 -29.34 11.72
CA ALA A 121 -15.43 -30.78 11.61
C ALA A 121 -14.35 -31.29 12.59
N ALA A 122 -13.24 -30.56 12.69
CA ALA A 122 -12.17 -30.81 13.64
C ALA A 122 -12.70 -30.80 15.08
N ASN A 123 -13.42 -29.75 15.49
CA ASN A 123 -14.00 -29.68 16.84
C ASN A 123 -14.99 -30.81 17.13
N LYS A 124 -15.73 -31.27 16.12
CA LYS A 124 -16.61 -32.45 16.25
C LYS A 124 -15.80 -33.72 16.52
N CYS A 125 -14.67 -33.92 15.84
CA CYS A 125 -13.79 -35.07 16.05
C CYS A 125 -13.10 -35.02 17.42
N ILE A 126 -12.59 -33.85 17.83
CA ILE A 126 -11.99 -33.63 19.15
C ILE A 126 -13.01 -33.91 20.26
N LYS A 127 -14.24 -33.43 20.13
CA LYS A 127 -15.31 -33.70 21.11
C LYS A 127 -15.63 -35.19 21.24
N LYS A 128 -15.49 -35.96 20.17
CA LYS A 128 -15.72 -37.41 20.14
C LYS A 128 -14.48 -38.25 20.44
N GLN A 129 -13.31 -37.62 20.55
CA GLN A 129 -12.01 -38.30 20.64
C GLN A 129 -11.76 -39.28 19.48
N ASP A 130 -12.24 -38.92 18.28
CA ASP A 130 -12.12 -39.74 17.07
C ASP A 130 -10.95 -39.27 16.20
N LYS A 131 -9.75 -39.83 16.47
CA LYS A 131 -8.52 -39.48 15.75
C LYS A 131 -8.56 -39.94 14.29
N THR A 132 -9.15 -41.10 14.01
CA THR A 132 -9.16 -41.68 12.66
C THR A 132 -10.01 -40.83 11.72
N ALA A 133 -11.19 -40.39 12.18
CA ALA A 133 -12.03 -39.47 11.41
C ALA A 133 -11.38 -38.08 11.24
N PHE A 134 -10.64 -37.60 12.25
CA PHE A 134 -9.93 -36.33 12.14
C PHE A 134 -8.88 -36.34 11.03
N LEU A 135 -8.08 -37.40 10.95
CA LEU A 135 -6.99 -37.52 9.96
C LEU A 135 -7.49 -37.63 8.51
N GLN A 136 -8.78 -37.94 8.30
CA GLN A 136 -9.41 -37.93 6.98
C GLN A 136 -9.82 -36.51 6.51
N LEU A 137 -9.73 -35.49 7.37
CA LEU A 137 -10.09 -34.12 7.00
C LEU A 137 -8.99 -33.49 6.10
N PRO A 138 -9.35 -32.63 5.12
CA PRO A 138 -8.42 -32.12 4.11
C PRO A 138 -7.15 -31.42 4.62
N PHE A 139 -7.21 -30.77 5.79
CA PHE A 139 -6.09 -30.02 6.37
C PHE A 139 -5.60 -30.63 7.69
N ALA A 140 -6.00 -31.86 7.99
CA ALA A 140 -5.62 -32.51 9.23
C ALA A 140 -4.18 -33.02 9.18
N THR A 141 -3.49 -32.91 10.32
CA THR A 141 -2.18 -33.50 10.56
C THR A 141 -2.15 -34.08 11.97
N GLU A 142 -1.30 -35.07 12.21
CA GLU A 142 -1.15 -35.66 13.55
C GLU A 142 -0.70 -34.61 14.59
N LYS A 143 0.23 -33.73 14.20
CA LYS A 143 0.66 -32.61 15.03
C LYS A 143 -0.49 -31.69 15.42
N LEU A 144 -1.37 -31.37 14.48
CA LEU A 144 -2.54 -30.52 14.75
C LEU A 144 -3.53 -31.21 15.69
N TRP A 145 -3.71 -32.54 15.58
CA TRP A 145 -4.54 -33.30 16.50
C TRP A 145 -4.04 -33.18 17.96
N GLU A 146 -2.73 -33.34 18.17
CA GLU A 146 -2.10 -33.20 19.48
C GLU A 146 -2.25 -31.78 20.04
N GLN A 147 -2.00 -30.77 19.20
CA GLN A 147 -2.17 -29.37 19.56
C GLN A 147 -3.61 -29.04 19.99
N LEU A 148 -4.60 -29.53 19.25
CA LEU A 148 -6.00 -29.28 19.54
C LEU A 148 -6.49 -30.07 20.77
N ASN A 149 -5.90 -31.21 21.11
CA ASN A 149 -6.23 -31.93 22.34
C ASN A 149 -5.48 -31.42 23.57
N THR A 150 -4.43 -30.61 23.38
CA THR A 150 -3.74 -29.94 24.48
C THR A 150 -4.67 -28.87 25.04
N PRO A 151 -5.07 -28.94 26.32
CA PRO A 151 -5.99 -27.96 26.90
C PRO A 151 -5.35 -26.56 27.00
N ASP A 152 -6.16 -25.52 26.80
CA ASP A 152 -5.75 -24.14 27.09
C ASP A 152 -5.66 -23.87 28.60
N TYR A 153 -5.33 -22.63 28.98
CA TYR A 153 -5.23 -22.21 30.39
C TYR A 153 -6.55 -22.33 31.18
N VAL A 154 -7.68 -22.58 30.51
CA VAL A 154 -9.01 -22.81 31.09
C VAL A 154 -9.53 -24.22 30.77
N ASN A 155 -8.62 -25.15 30.44
CA ASN A 155 -8.90 -26.54 30.12
C ASN A 155 -9.83 -26.77 28.91
N ARG A 156 -9.83 -25.88 27.92
CA ARG A 156 -10.59 -26.04 26.67
C ARG A 156 -9.72 -26.69 25.60
N THR A 157 -10.32 -27.56 24.80
CA THR A 157 -9.68 -28.25 23.67
C THR A 157 -10.39 -27.92 22.35
N GLY A 158 -9.69 -28.07 21.24
CA GLY A 158 -10.16 -27.76 19.90
C GLY A 158 -9.93 -26.30 19.50
N PHE A 159 -10.43 -25.94 18.32
CA PHE A 159 -10.43 -24.56 17.87
C PHE A 159 -11.31 -23.70 18.77
N ALA A 160 -10.74 -22.61 19.28
CA ALA A 160 -11.45 -21.69 20.15
C ALA A 160 -12.69 -21.07 19.48
N GLY A 161 -13.74 -20.85 20.28
CA GLY A 161 -15.01 -20.30 19.79
C GLY A 161 -14.87 -18.92 19.13
N TYR A 162 -14.00 -18.05 19.66
CA TYR A 162 -13.75 -16.74 19.07
C TYR A 162 -13.13 -16.83 17.67
N SER A 163 -12.30 -17.85 17.38
CA SER A 163 -11.70 -18.05 16.06
C SER A 163 -12.77 -18.36 15.00
N LEU A 164 -13.73 -19.22 15.34
CA LEU A 164 -14.89 -19.53 14.51
C LEU A 164 -15.80 -18.31 14.30
N GLN A 165 -16.04 -17.52 15.34
CA GLN A 165 -16.85 -16.31 15.28
C GLN A 165 -16.19 -15.24 14.41
N ASN A 166 -14.89 -14.99 14.60
CA ASN A 166 -14.11 -14.04 13.81
C ASN A 166 -14.08 -14.44 12.34
N ASN A 167 -13.89 -15.73 12.05
CA ASN A 167 -13.89 -16.24 10.68
C ASN A 167 -15.27 -16.08 10.02
N ASN A 168 -16.37 -16.41 10.72
CA ASN A 168 -17.73 -16.14 10.23
C ASN A 168 -17.98 -14.65 9.94
N ALA A 169 -17.51 -13.75 10.81
CA ALA A 169 -17.62 -12.31 10.58
C ALA A 169 -16.83 -11.87 9.34
N ASN A 170 -15.66 -12.45 9.10
CA ASN A 170 -14.88 -12.22 7.89
C ASN A 170 -15.61 -12.72 6.63
N ILE A 171 -16.20 -13.92 6.66
CA ILE A 171 -17.03 -14.46 5.57
C ILE A 171 -18.16 -13.49 5.23
N ALA A 172 -18.91 -13.02 6.23
CA ALA A 172 -20.00 -12.07 6.02
C ALA A 172 -19.52 -10.74 5.41
N ARG A 173 -18.38 -10.22 5.89
CA ARG A 173 -17.77 -8.98 5.35
C ARG A 173 -17.33 -9.14 3.90
N VAL A 174 -16.68 -10.26 3.56
CA VAL A 174 -16.24 -10.56 2.19
C VAL A 174 -17.45 -10.70 1.26
N LYS A 175 -18.50 -11.43 1.66
CA LYS A 175 -19.75 -11.54 0.88
C LYS A 175 -20.38 -10.17 0.61
N LYS A 176 -20.50 -9.32 1.64
CA LYS A 176 -21.04 -7.96 1.49
C LYS A 176 -20.20 -7.13 0.52
N ARG A 177 -18.87 -7.24 0.60
CA ARG A 177 -17.95 -6.54 -0.30
C ARG A 177 -18.07 -7.02 -1.73
N LEU A 178 -18.16 -8.34 -1.94
CA LEU A 178 -18.30 -8.97 -3.25
C LEU A 178 -19.60 -8.52 -3.93
N ALA A 179 -20.74 -8.60 -3.24
CA ALA A 179 -22.02 -8.11 -3.75
C ALA A 179 -22.02 -6.60 -4.08
N PHE A 180 -21.26 -5.80 -3.33
CA PHE A 180 -21.08 -4.38 -3.63
C PHE A 180 -20.27 -4.16 -4.91
N LEU A 181 -19.18 -4.92 -5.13
CA LEU A 181 -18.38 -4.81 -6.35
C LEU A 181 -19.13 -5.31 -7.59
N GLU A 182 -19.87 -6.41 -7.49
CA GLU A 182 -20.69 -6.94 -8.58
C GLU A 182 -21.74 -5.90 -9.03
N LYS A 183 -22.47 -5.29 -8.08
CA LYS A 183 -23.41 -4.20 -8.38
C LYS A 183 -22.75 -2.96 -8.97
N GLN A 184 -21.47 -2.73 -8.72
CA GLN A 184 -20.74 -1.62 -9.34
C GLN A 184 -20.27 -1.98 -10.75
N ALA A 185 -19.87 -3.23 -10.99
CA ALA A 185 -19.45 -3.71 -12.30
C ALA A 185 -20.61 -3.69 -13.32
N GLU A 186 -21.85 -3.88 -12.86
CA GLU A 186 -23.06 -3.74 -13.69
C GLU A 186 -23.37 -2.30 -14.11
N LYS A 187 -22.72 -1.30 -13.49
CA LYS A 187 -22.98 0.10 -13.84
C LYS A 187 -22.36 0.44 -15.19
N ILE A 188 -23.15 1.12 -16.00
CA ILE A 188 -22.73 1.61 -17.31
C ILE A 188 -21.96 2.92 -17.11
N THR A 189 -20.86 3.08 -17.84
CA THR A 189 -20.15 4.36 -17.90
C THR A 189 -21.06 5.42 -18.51
N ARG A 190 -21.20 6.56 -17.81
CA ARG A 190 -21.98 7.69 -18.30
C ARG A 190 -21.06 8.82 -18.71
N ASP A 191 -21.40 9.47 -19.82
CA ASP A 191 -20.66 10.58 -20.38
C ASP A 191 -21.65 11.72 -20.64
N ILE A 192 -21.52 12.80 -19.88
CA ILE A 192 -22.47 13.89 -19.83
C ILE A 192 -21.71 15.20 -20.02
N GLN A 193 -22.25 16.09 -20.85
CA GLN A 193 -21.70 17.43 -21.02
C GLN A 193 -22.54 18.45 -20.23
N ILE A 194 -21.89 19.23 -19.37
CA ILE A 194 -22.53 20.25 -18.53
C ILE A 194 -21.69 21.53 -18.65
N ASN A 195 -22.30 22.62 -19.11
CA ASN A 195 -21.65 23.95 -19.24
C ASN A 195 -20.28 23.90 -19.96
N GLY A 196 -20.17 23.09 -21.01
CA GLY A 196 -18.93 22.93 -21.79
C GLY A 196 -17.86 22.04 -21.13
N VAL A 197 -18.13 21.47 -19.95
CA VAL A 197 -17.27 20.50 -19.26
C VAL A 197 -17.83 19.10 -19.45
N ARG A 198 -16.97 18.16 -19.84
CA ARG A 198 -17.35 16.75 -20.00
C ARG A 198 -17.14 16.00 -18.68
N LEU A 199 -18.23 15.51 -18.10
CA LEU A 199 -18.30 14.69 -16.90
C LEU A 199 -18.44 13.23 -17.31
N VAL A 200 -17.44 12.41 -16.95
CA VAL A 200 -17.46 10.96 -17.21
C VAL A 200 -17.51 10.21 -15.88
N GLU A 201 -18.60 9.46 -15.67
CA GLU A 201 -18.70 8.45 -14.62
C GLU A 201 -18.06 7.15 -15.11
N ASN A 202 -16.73 7.06 -15.02
CA ASN A 202 -15.95 5.95 -15.57
C ASN A 202 -15.98 4.75 -14.62
N THR A 203 -16.73 3.71 -15.00
CA THR A 203 -16.90 2.50 -14.19
C THR A 203 -15.69 1.58 -14.28
N GLU A 204 -15.03 1.52 -15.44
CA GLU A 204 -13.78 0.74 -15.64
C GLU A 204 -12.62 1.29 -14.78
N ALA A 205 -12.44 2.61 -14.76
CA ALA A 205 -11.42 3.25 -13.94
C ALA A 205 -11.86 3.41 -12.47
N ASN A 206 -13.13 3.16 -12.15
CA ASN A 206 -13.75 3.49 -10.88
C ASN A 206 -13.51 4.97 -10.49
N ARG A 207 -13.71 5.91 -11.43
CA ARG A 207 -13.45 7.35 -11.24
C ARG A 207 -14.61 8.21 -11.75
N VAL A 208 -14.86 9.32 -11.05
CA VAL A 208 -15.55 10.48 -11.64
C VAL A 208 -14.48 11.37 -12.26
N GLN A 209 -14.58 11.65 -13.55
CA GLN A 209 -13.61 12.44 -14.31
C GLN A 209 -14.27 13.69 -14.90
N LEU A 210 -13.60 14.83 -14.73
CA LEU A 210 -14.03 16.12 -15.25
C LEU A 210 -12.99 16.62 -16.26
N PHE A 211 -13.41 16.75 -17.51
CA PHE A 211 -12.59 17.24 -18.61
C PHE A 211 -13.02 18.65 -18.96
N PHE A 212 -12.19 19.61 -18.58
CA PHE A 212 -12.37 21.02 -18.91
C PHE A 212 -11.69 21.32 -20.25
N PRO A 213 -12.25 22.20 -21.09
CA PRO A 213 -11.67 22.55 -22.40
C PRO A 213 -10.33 23.28 -22.29
N GLY A 214 -10.07 23.91 -21.13
CA GLY A 214 -8.81 24.56 -20.81
C GLY A 214 -8.53 24.51 -19.31
N ILE A 215 -7.49 25.22 -18.86
CA ILE A 215 -7.17 25.32 -17.44
C ILE A 215 -8.30 26.08 -16.73
N PRO A 216 -9.02 25.46 -15.77
CA PRO A 216 -10.11 26.16 -15.07
C PRO A 216 -9.58 27.31 -14.24
N ALA A 217 -10.43 28.31 -13.99
CA ALA A 217 -10.13 29.43 -13.10
C ALA A 217 -9.66 28.93 -11.72
N GLU A 218 -8.83 29.72 -11.04
CA GLU A 218 -8.21 29.33 -9.78
C GLU A 218 -9.25 28.97 -8.69
N GLU A 219 -10.32 29.74 -8.60
CA GLU A 219 -11.44 29.49 -7.68
C GLU A 219 -12.10 28.12 -7.95
N THR A 220 -12.34 27.77 -9.21
CA THR A 220 -12.86 26.45 -9.58
C THR A 220 -11.89 25.34 -9.18
N ARG A 221 -10.58 25.52 -9.43
CA ARG A 221 -9.56 24.54 -8.99
C ARG A 221 -9.50 24.39 -7.47
N LYS A 222 -9.69 25.48 -6.72
CA LYS A 222 -9.74 25.46 -5.25
C LYS A 222 -10.96 24.68 -4.76
N LYS A 223 -12.15 24.94 -5.31
CA LYS A 223 -13.38 24.19 -5.00
C LYS A 223 -13.24 22.70 -5.33
N LEU A 224 -12.66 22.36 -6.49
CA LEU A 224 -12.38 20.98 -6.89
C LEU A 224 -11.48 20.27 -5.87
N LYS A 225 -10.37 20.90 -5.46
CA LYS A 225 -9.44 20.35 -4.46
C LYS A 225 -10.10 20.17 -3.09
N GLN A 226 -10.89 21.15 -2.64
CA GLN A 226 -11.65 21.07 -1.39
C GLN A 226 -12.63 19.89 -1.38
N ASN A 227 -13.21 19.59 -2.55
CA ASN A 227 -14.10 18.45 -2.76
C ASN A 227 -13.39 17.16 -3.16
N GLY A 228 -12.06 17.08 -2.98
CA GLY A 228 -11.28 15.86 -3.16
C GLY A 228 -10.95 15.48 -4.60
N PHE A 229 -11.29 16.31 -5.59
CA PHE A 229 -10.86 16.12 -6.98
C PHE A 229 -9.37 16.47 -7.11
N ARG A 230 -8.60 15.60 -7.76
CA ARG A 230 -7.18 15.80 -8.03
C ARG A 230 -6.93 15.78 -9.53
N TRP A 231 -6.10 16.71 -9.99
CA TRP A 231 -5.66 16.75 -11.38
C TRP A 231 -4.78 15.54 -11.68
N CYS A 232 -5.10 14.83 -12.76
CA CYS A 232 -4.32 13.70 -13.24
C CYS A 232 -3.77 14.03 -14.63
N LYS A 233 -2.45 14.28 -14.70
CA LYS A 233 -1.78 14.65 -15.96
C LYS A 233 -1.90 13.57 -17.04
N SER A 234 -1.88 12.27 -16.66
CA SER A 234 -1.94 11.17 -17.62
C SER A 234 -3.32 11.03 -18.29
N GLU A 235 -4.39 11.43 -17.60
CA GLU A 235 -5.76 11.39 -18.11
C GLU A 235 -6.22 12.76 -18.63
N GLY A 236 -5.52 13.84 -18.28
CA GLY A 236 -5.94 15.21 -18.64
C GLY A 236 -7.25 15.63 -17.95
N ALA A 237 -7.55 15.06 -16.78
CA ALA A 237 -8.82 15.28 -16.09
C ALA A 237 -8.64 15.56 -14.60
N TRP A 238 -9.58 16.29 -14.02
CA TRP A 238 -9.78 16.31 -12.58
C TRP A 238 -10.58 15.08 -12.17
N GLN A 239 -10.07 14.29 -11.23
CA GLN A 239 -10.73 13.03 -10.88
C GLN A 239 -10.69 12.68 -9.40
N ARG A 240 -11.65 11.86 -8.98
CA ARG A 240 -11.71 11.19 -7.67
C ARG A 240 -12.41 9.83 -7.80
N HIS A 241 -12.38 9.01 -6.76
CA HIS A 241 -13.07 7.72 -6.74
C HIS A 241 -14.56 7.87 -7.04
N LEU A 242 -15.11 6.94 -7.83
CA LEU A 242 -16.52 6.88 -8.17
C LEU A 242 -17.34 6.52 -6.93
N THR A 243 -18.08 7.51 -6.43
CA THR A 243 -19.08 7.31 -5.38
C THR A 243 -20.33 8.13 -5.74
N PRO A 244 -21.53 7.73 -5.27
CA PRO A 244 -22.74 8.52 -5.51
C PRO A 244 -22.59 9.98 -5.07
N TRP A 245 -21.88 10.21 -3.97
CA TRP A 245 -21.57 11.54 -3.45
C TRP A 245 -20.60 12.32 -4.37
N ALA A 246 -19.60 11.65 -4.94
CA ALA A 246 -18.66 12.27 -5.87
C ALA A 246 -19.36 12.73 -7.16
N VAL A 247 -20.30 11.93 -7.68
CA VAL A 247 -21.11 12.27 -8.85
C VAL A 247 -21.99 13.48 -8.55
N ARG A 248 -22.69 13.48 -7.42
CA ARG A 248 -23.50 14.63 -6.98
C ARG A 248 -22.67 15.91 -6.87
N ILE A 249 -21.52 15.87 -6.19
CA ILE A 249 -20.65 17.05 -6.08
C ILE A 249 -20.18 17.51 -7.47
N ALA A 250 -19.84 16.59 -8.36
CA ALA A 250 -19.45 16.95 -9.72
C ALA A 250 -20.58 17.74 -10.42
N HIS A 251 -21.81 17.26 -10.35
CA HIS A 251 -22.96 18.00 -10.90
C HIS A 251 -23.10 19.38 -10.27
N ASP A 252 -23.08 19.47 -8.93
CA ASP A 252 -23.23 20.74 -8.22
C ASP A 252 -22.12 21.74 -8.61
N LEU A 253 -20.87 21.28 -8.70
CA LEU A 253 -19.73 22.12 -9.08
C LEU A 253 -19.79 22.58 -10.54
N LEU A 254 -20.37 21.78 -11.45
CA LEU A 254 -20.49 22.14 -12.86
C LEU A 254 -21.71 23.03 -13.15
N GLN A 255 -22.76 22.97 -12.32
CA GLN A 255 -23.93 23.86 -12.44
C GLN A 255 -23.70 25.26 -11.89
N ILE A 256 -22.73 25.43 -10.98
CA ILE A 256 -22.37 26.73 -10.36
C ILE A 256 -21.33 27.51 -11.22
N VAL A 257 -20.83 26.92 -12.31
CA VAL A 257 -19.83 27.51 -13.22
C VAL A 257 -20.52 27.95 -14.51
#